data_AF-A0A8X6EWZ3-F1
#
_entry.id   AF-A0A8X6EWZ3-F1
#
_cell.length_a   1.000
_cell.length_b   1.000
_cell.length_c   1.000
_cell.angle_alpha   90.00
_cell.angle_beta   90.00
_cell.angle_gamma   90.00
#
_symmetry.space_group_name_H-M   'P 1'
#
loop_
_entity.id
_entity.type
_entity.pdbx_description
1 polymer ?
#
loop_
_entity_poly.entity_id
_entity_poly.type
_entity_poly.pdbx_seq_one_letter_code
_entity_poly.pdbx_strand_id
1 'polypeptide(L)'
;MYSMLTPDSEKKTAKGVSKVVVQQKLKHSNYLQCLKENKSTKENMILIKSENHDIYTVRQNKTALSSFDDKRYILDDNIGTFAYGHYKINENPI
;
A
#
# COMPACT_ATOMS: atom_id res chain seq x y z
N MET A 1 -2.12 3.16 2.96
CA MET A 1 -0.94 2.63 3.71
C MET A 1 0.00 3.79 3.93
N TYR A 2 0.85 3.78 4.95
CA TYR A 2 1.76 4.92 5.18
C TYR A 2 3.03 4.50 5.92
N SER A 3 4.06 5.31 5.80
CA SER A 3 5.22 5.26 6.69
C SER A 3 5.67 6.67 7.06
N MET A 4 6.25 6.81 8.25
CA MET A 4 6.84 8.05 8.75
C MET A 4 8.24 7.72 9.25
N LEU A 5 9.23 8.45 8.73
CA LEU A 5 10.62 8.34 9.13
C LEU A 5 10.99 9.62 9.88
N THR A 6 11.42 9.49 11.13
CA THR A 6 11.98 10.54 11.95
C THR A 6 13.45 10.20 12.26
N PRO A 7 14.26 11.14 12.79
CA PRO A 7 15.64 10.84 13.20
C PRO A 7 15.71 9.68 14.20
N ASP A 8 14.72 9.57 15.09
CA ASP A 8 14.71 8.59 16.18
C ASP A 8 13.99 7.28 15.84
N SER A 9 13.10 7.28 14.85
CA SER A 9 12.19 6.16 14.65
C SER A 9 11.62 6.04 13.25
N GLU A 10 11.18 4.83 12.93
CA GLU A 10 10.46 4.54 11.70
C GLU A 10 9.13 3.85 12.03
N LYS A 11 8.02 4.50 11.69
CA LYS A 11 6.68 3.92 11.80
C LYS A 11 6.20 3.45 10.43
N LYS A 12 5.76 2.20 10.34
CA LYS A 12 5.26 1.57 9.10
C LYS A 12 3.88 0.97 9.30
N THR A 13 2.96 1.28 8.38
CA THR A 13 1.61 0.72 8.36
C THR A 13 1.30 0.15 6.98
N ALA A 14 1.04 -1.15 6.90
CA ALA A 14 0.56 -1.85 5.70
C ALA A 14 -0.65 -2.71 6.05
N LYS A 15 -1.85 -2.27 5.68
CA LYS A 15 -3.12 -2.92 6.08
C LYS A 15 -3.22 -4.31 5.43
N GLY A 16 -3.54 -5.32 6.23
CA GLY A 16 -3.71 -6.69 5.75
C GLY A 16 -2.41 -7.47 5.51
N VAL A 17 -1.25 -6.85 5.79
CA VAL A 17 0.07 -7.48 5.75
C VAL A 17 0.46 -7.92 7.17
N SER A 18 1.09 -9.09 7.29
CA SER A 18 1.50 -9.59 8.60
C SER A 18 2.58 -8.70 9.24
N LYS A 19 2.52 -8.55 10.57
CA LYS A 19 3.47 -7.72 11.33
C LYS A 19 4.93 -8.10 11.07
N VAL A 20 5.22 -9.41 10.98
CA VAL A 20 6.57 -9.93 10.71
C VAL A 20 7.08 -9.44 9.35
N VAL A 21 6.24 -9.48 8.31
CA VAL A 21 6.61 -8.97 6.97
C VAL A 21 6.84 -7.46 7.02
N VAL A 22 5.97 -6.70 7.68
CA VAL A 22 6.14 -5.24 7.81
C VAL A 22 7.46 -4.87 8.51
N GLN A 23 7.85 -5.63 9.53
CA GLN A 23 9.07 -5.37 10.29
C GLN A 23 10.35 -5.80 9.56
N GLN A 24 10.33 -6.96 8.90
CA GLN A 24 11.54 -7.55 8.32
C GLN A 24 11.79 -7.13 6.87
N LYS A 25 10.73 -6.87 6.10
CA LYS A 25 10.85 -6.66 4.65
C LYS A 25 10.55 -5.24 4.19
N LEU A 26 9.70 -4.51 4.91
CA LEU A 26 9.32 -3.15 4.50
C LEU A 26 10.18 -2.09 5.20
N LYS A 27 10.62 -1.13 4.41
CA LYS A 27 11.32 0.11 4.81
C LYS A 27 10.62 1.32 4.20
N HIS A 28 10.85 2.50 4.78
CA HIS A 28 10.29 3.77 4.33
C HIS A 28 10.58 4.02 2.84
N SER A 29 11.77 3.65 2.38
CA SER A 29 12.15 3.72 0.96
C SER A 29 11.21 2.93 0.05
N ASN A 30 10.69 1.78 0.48
CA ASN A 30 9.73 1.00 -0.32
C ASN A 30 8.40 1.74 -0.49
N TYR A 31 7.95 2.49 0.51
CA TYR A 31 6.74 3.32 0.42
C TYR A 31 6.94 4.48 -0.56
N LEU A 32 8.10 5.16 -0.48
CA LEU A 32 8.45 6.23 -1.41
C LEU A 32 8.56 5.72 -2.84
N GLN A 33 9.18 4.55 -3.04
CA GLN A 33 9.29 3.93 -4.35
C GLN A 33 7.92 3.54 -4.91
N CYS A 34 7.07 2.92 -4.10
CA CYS A 34 5.69 2.58 -4.46
C CYS A 34 4.90 3.80 -4.94
N LEU A 35 5.03 4.93 -4.23
CA LEU A 35 4.40 6.21 -4.61
C LEU A 35 4.96 6.75 -5.93
N LYS A 36 6.28 6.85 -6.06
CA LYS A 36 6.94 7.44 -7.24
C LYS A 36 6.75 6.64 -8.51
N GLU A 37 6.76 5.30 -8.41
CA GLU A 37 6.57 4.42 -9.57
C GLU A 37 5.10 4.20 -9.90
N ASN A 38 4.18 4.69 -9.07
CA ASN A 38 2.74 4.42 -9.17
C ASN A 38 2.43 2.93 -9.34
N LYS A 39 3.08 2.09 -8.54
CA LYS A 39 2.97 0.62 -8.61
C LYS A 39 2.59 0.04 -7.26
N SER A 40 1.90 -1.09 -7.30
CA SER A 40 1.70 -1.93 -6.12
C SER A 40 2.82 -2.96 -5.99
N THR A 41 3.17 -3.31 -4.76
CA THR A 41 4.10 -4.39 -4.44
C THR A 41 3.33 -5.55 -3.81
N LYS A 42 3.89 -6.76 -3.89
CA LYS A 42 3.32 -7.93 -3.21
C LYS A 42 4.37 -8.61 -2.34
N GLU A 43 3.92 -9.20 -1.24
CA GLU A 43 4.76 -9.94 -0.32
C GLU A 43 4.16 -11.30 0.04
N ASN A 44 5.05 -12.28 0.16
CA ASN A 44 4.70 -13.58 0.70
C ASN A 44 4.60 -13.51 2.23
N MET A 45 3.49 -14.02 2.75
CA MET A 45 3.29 -14.24 4.18
C MET A 45 2.72 -15.62 4.46
N ILE A 46 3.11 -16.17 5.62
CA ILE A 46 2.55 -17.41 6.15
C ILE A 46 1.40 -17.05 7.08
N LEU A 47 0.27 -17.72 6.91
CA LEU A 47 -0.94 -17.50 7.71
C LEU A 47 -1.70 -18.80 7.95
N ILE A 48 -2.43 -18.83 9.04
CA ILE A 48 -3.36 -19.90 9.37
C ILE A 48 -4.71 -19.53 8.74
N LYS A 49 -5.25 -20.40 7.89
CA LYS A 49 -6.53 -20.24 7.21
C LYS A 49 -7.45 -21.39 7.60
N SER A 50 -8.72 -21.08 7.90
CA SER A 50 -9.77 -22.09 8.02
C SER A 50 -10.62 -22.11 6.76
N GLU A 51 -10.90 -23.30 6.25
CA GLU A 51 -11.74 -23.54 5.08
C GLU A 51 -12.51 -24.84 5.31
N ASN A 52 -13.85 -24.81 5.21
CA ASN A 52 -14.73 -25.95 5.50
C ASN A 52 -14.47 -26.63 6.85
N HIS A 53 -14.18 -25.83 7.89
CA HIS A 53 -13.80 -26.29 9.25
C HIS A 53 -12.44 -26.99 9.37
N ASP A 54 -11.69 -27.13 8.28
CA ASP A 54 -10.31 -27.59 8.32
C ASP A 54 -9.34 -26.41 8.43
N ILE A 55 -8.23 -26.60 9.15
CA ILE A 55 -7.23 -25.56 9.41
C ILE A 55 -5.94 -25.88 8.64
N TYR A 56 -5.46 -24.91 7.88
CA TYR A 56 -4.27 -25.03 7.05
C TYR A 56 -3.27 -23.93 7.37
N THR A 57 -1.98 -24.27 7.30
CA THR A 57 -0.92 -23.27 7.20
C THR A 57 -0.66 -23.01 5.72
N VAL A 58 -0.94 -21.80 5.25
CA VAL A 58 -0.82 -21.45 3.84
C VAL A 58 0.20 -20.33 3.65
N ARG A 59 0.91 -20.38 2.53
CA ARG A 59 1.69 -19.26 2.01
C ARG A 59 0.79 -18.47 1.06
N GLN A 60 0.58 -17.20 1.34
CA GLN A 60 -0.19 -16.31 0.47
C GLN A 60 0.67 -15.14 0.02
N ASN A 61 0.60 -14.85 -1.29
CA ASN A 61 1.21 -13.66 -1.88
C ASN A 61 0.15 -12.55 -1.95
N LYS A 62 0.25 -11.53 -1.09
CA LYS A 62 -0.72 -10.42 -1.03
C LYS A 62 -0.07 -9.10 -1.37
N THR A 63 -0.88 -8.16 -1.88
CA THR A 63 -0.48 -6.75 -2.04
C THR A 63 0.00 -6.20 -0.70
N ALA A 64 1.25 -5.74 -0.68
CA ALA A 64 1.91 -5.21 0.49
C ALA A 64 1.83 -3.68 0.54
N LEU A 65 2.12 -3.02 -0.58
CA LEU A 65 2.00 -1.58 -0.77
C LEU A 65 1.24 -1.30 -2.08
N SER A 66 0.59 -0.15 -2.15
CA SER A 66 -0.15 0.34 -3.31
C SER A 66 -0.19 1.87 -3.25
N SER A 67 0.11 2.50 -4.37
CA SER A 67 -0.03 3.95 -4.60
C SER A 67 -1.47 4.38 -4.84
N PHE A 68 -2.34 3.45 -5.25
CA PHE A 68 -3.72 3.75 -5.61
C PHE A 68 -4.60 4.06 -4.39
N ASP A 69 -5.47 5.06 -4.56
CA ASP A 69 -6.54 5.41 -3.63
C ASP A 69 -7.87 5.43 -4.41
N ASP A 70 -8.76 4.50 -4.09
CA ASP A 70 -10.02 4.25 -4.81
C ASP A 70 -11.01 5.43 -4.78
N LYS A 71 -10.72 6.50 -4.02
CA LYS A 71 -11.61 7.68 -3.89
C LYS A 71 -10.98 8.96 -4.43
N ARG A 72 -9.78 8.88 -5.00
CA ARG A 72 -8.98 10.03 -5.39
C ARG A 72 -8.54 9.94 -6.85
N TYR A 73 -8.68 11.05 -7.56
CA TYR A 73 -8.00 11.29 -8.82
C TYR A 73 -6.56 11.75 -8.52
N ILE A 74 -5.57 10.96 -8.91
CA ILE A 74 -4.15 11.23 -8.70
C ILE A 74 -3.64 12.11 -9.85
N LEU A 75 -2.94 13.20 -9.54
CA LEU A 75 -2.34 14.10 -10.53
C LEU A 75 -1.00 13.54 -11.06
N ASP A 76 -0.49 14.13 -12.13
CA ASP A 76 0.73 13.68 -12.81
C ASP A 76 1.99 13.69 -11.92
N ASP A 77 1.99 14.51 -10.86
CA ASP A 77 3.07 14.54 -9.86
C ASP A 77 3.04 13.35 -8.88
N ASN A 78 2.02 12.49 -8.96
CA ASN A 78 1.72 11.37 -8.06
C ASN A 78 1.57 11.74 -6.58
N ILE A 79 1.43 13.03 -6.25
CA ILE A 79 1.35 13.55 -4.87
C ILE A 79 0.05 14.32 -4.70
N GLY A 80 -0.21 15.27 -5.60
CA GLY A 80 -1.46 15.99 -5.65
C GLY A 80 -2.61 15.04 -5.97
N THR A 81 -3.72 15.20 -5.25
CA THR A 81 -4.93 14.43 -5.51
C THR A 81 -6.18 15.29 -5.40
N PHE A 82 -7.18 14.97 -6.22
CA PHE A 82 -8.54 15.48 -6.08
C PHE A 82 -9.48 14.36 -5.63
N ALA A 83 -10.55 14.70 -4.92
CA ALA A 83 -11.65 13.74 -4.74
C ALA A 83 -12.34 13.53 -6.09
N TYR A 84 -12.78 12.30 -6.39
CA TYR A 84 -13.57 12.07 -7.61
C TYR A 84 -14.83 12.96 -7.61
N GLY A 85 -15.14 13.55 -8.78
CA GLY A 85 -16.22 14.54 -8.93
C GLY A 85 -15.82 15.99 -8.65
N HIS A 86 -14.56 16.26 -8.28
CA HIS A 86 -14.07 17.63 -8.12
C HIS A 86 -14.03 18.38 -9.47
N TYR A 87 -14.51 19.63 -9.51
CA TYR A 87 -14.68 20.41 -10.75
C TYR A 87 -13.41 20.54 -11.60
N LYS A 88 -12.24 20.71 -10.96
CA LYS A 88 -10.94 20.82 -11.66
C LYS A 88 -10.51 19.56 -12.42
N ILE A 89 -11.13 18.41 -12.16
CA ILE A 89 -10.84 17.19 -12.92
C ILE A 89 -11.30 17.36 -14.37
N ASN A 90 -12.40 18.09 -14.61
CA ASN A 90 -12.99 18.27 -15.94
C ASN A 90 -12.51 19.53 -16.66
N GLU A 91 -11.82 20.44 -15.98
CA GLU A 91 -11.32 21.70 -16.58
C GLU A 91 -10.03 21.50 -17.39
N ASN A 92 -9.35 20.35 -17.24
CA ASN A 92 -8.23 19.94 -18.08
C ASN A 92 -8.51 18.54 -18.64
N PRO A 93 -9.37 18.41 -19.67
CA PRO A 93 -9.37 17.19 -20.46
C PRO A 93 -8.04 17.16 -21.21
N ILE A 94 -7.30 16.06 -21.04
CA ILE A 94 -6.14 15.71 -21.88
C ILE A 94 -6.55 15.73 -23.35
#